data_AF-A0A2R6D4I8-F1
#
_entry.id   AF-A0A2R6D4I8-F1
#
_cell.length_a   1.000
_cell.length_b   1.000
_cell.length_c   1.000
_cell.angle_alpha   90.00
_cell.angle_beta   90.00
_cell.angle_gamma   90.00
#
_symmetry.space_group_name_H-M   'P 1'
#
loop_
_entity.id
_entity.type
_entity.pdbx_description
1 polymer ?
#
loop_
_entity_poly.entity_id
_entity_poly.type
_entity_poly.pdbx_seq_one_letter_code
_entity_poly.pdbx_strand_id
1 'polypeptide(L)'
;MMRGSQLVTTERVVCFASPGSDAAVDMLADAMDAHDATLTVRPVGESLTPDDWIPEKTLGITIGGDGTFLAGVRAFAPRSIPFFGVNTGTLGFLARTDPTDLPAALEEIFRGGASVSDRQRFRVTGPGVEATGINEVTFELPMPEDPVGRKVCQLEVVAGGEYLGRYEGTGLAVAAPTGSTAMALSADGPLQYPPGNRTLQVVGLHTNRLGFRPVVLDADREVRIAADSAVRVSVDGGRPQVDADAGDAFRITGADEPAHLVWTAQDAQFFDALAGKLGWGNQQDRPESPRPTRAADAAGDSPPPRAEQARRAAREAVCAAGEAVDAAVDRVRQDGAAPRQAADAARRSSEQILAAVLDRSFPEAELRFPDGTVHEGDGDRDGGATWLAAPLDGRTNAERGNSHYAVSVALLDGGPVAGAVAAPAFDDVLSARRGTAPVRGSLDADADEDVPVGPTARDDLDGAAVLVEGEPPDGLAGTLAGAGEIRRLGSPALALAHVAAGRADACLLTDVDAATVAGGYCLLDAASGQVTTPDGKPLHLRGVDAGDRVSLLASNGPLHEALLATR
;
A
#
# COMPACT_ATOMS: atom_id res chain seq x y z
N MET A 1 2.19 2.48 2.63
CA MET A 1 2.61 2.16 1.25
C MET A 1 1.34 2.01 0.42
N MET A 2 1.30 2.53 -0.81
CA MET A 2 0.08 2.42 -1.63
C MET A 2 -0.11 0.96 -2.09
N ARG A 3 -1.34 0.44 -2.06
CA ARG A 3 -1.65 -0.94 -2.48
C ARG A 3 -2.19 -0.96 -3.90
N GLY A 4 -1.82 -1.98 -4.68
CA GLY A 4 -2.31 -2.09 -6.06
C GLY A 4 -3.82 -2.32 -6.16
N SER A 5 -4.45 -2.89 -5.13
CA SER A 5 -5.91 -2.98 -5.04
C SER A 5 -6.62 -1.63 -4.96
N GLN A 6 -5.94 -0.55 -4.55
CA GLN A 6 -6.51 0.81 -4.59
C GLN A 6 -6.61 1.36 -6.02
N LEU A 7 -5.90 0.77 -6.99
CA LEU A 7 -5.94 1.24 -8.38
C LEU A 7 -7.31 1.02 -9.04
N VAL A 8 -8.18 0.17 -8.47
CA VAL A 8 -9.60 0.05 -8.89
C VAL A 8 -10.36 1.37 -8.78
N THR A 9 -9.94 2.28 -7.89
CA THR A 9 -10.62 3.57 -7.68
C THR A 9 -10.11 4.66 -8.62
N THR A 10 -9.36 4.31 -9.65
CA THR A 10 -8.81 5.25 -10.63
C THR A 10 -9.94 5.89 -11.45
N GLU A 11 -10.05 7.22 -11.39
CA GLU A 11 -10.99 8.00 -12.20
C GLU A 11 -10.26 8.78 -13.31
N ARG A 12 -8.95 8.99 -13.16
CA ARG A 12 -8.15 9.75 -14.12
C ARG A 12 -6.84 9.04 -14.43
N VAL A 13 -6.47 9.06 -15.69
CA VAL A 13 -5.18 8.59 -16.16
C VAL A 13 -4.43 9.72 -16.83
N VAL A 14 -3.18 9.93 -16.42
CA VAL A 14 -2.30 10.90 -17.05
C VAL A 14 -1.15 10.18 -17.72
N CYS A 15 -1.02 10.37 -19.03
CA CYS A 15 -0.01 9.70 -19.84
C CYS A 15 1.05 10.69 -20.32
N PHE A 16 2.32 10.40 -20.06
CA PHE A 16 3.44 11.01 -20.77
C PHE A 16 3.87 10.11 -21.92
N ALA A 17 3.62 10.54 -23.16
CA ALA A 17 3.93 9.77 -24.36
C ALA A 17 5.08 10.40 -25.15
N SER A 18 5.99 9.55 -25.62
CA SER A 18 7.08 9.94 -26.51
C SER A 18 6.58 10.02 -27.96
N PRO A 19 7.19 10.86 -28.82
CA PRO A 19 6.84 10.89 -30.24
C PRO A 19 6.89 9.50 -30.88
N GLY A 20 5.90 9.16 -31.71
CA GLY A 20 5.81 7.86 -32.39
C GLY A 20 5.18 6.75 -31.54
N SER A 21 4.56 7.08 -30.42
CA SER A 21 3.86 6.12 -29.55
C SER A 21 2.34 6.08 -29.78
N ASP A 22 1.86 6.59 -30.91
CA ASP A 22 0.43 6.83 -31.19
C ASP A 22 -0.42 5.58 -31.01
N ALA A 23 0.02 4.42 -31.53
CA ALA A 23 -0.71 3.16 -31.41
C ALA A 23 -0.92 2.72 -29.95
N ALA A 24 0.08 2.90 -29.08
CA ALA A 24 -0.04 2.56 -27.66
C ALA A 24 -0.92 3.58 -26.90
N VAL A 25 -0.93 4.84 -27.34
CA VAL A 25 -1.84 5.87 -26.81
C VAL A 25 -3.29 5.57 -27.20
N ASP A 26 -3.53 5.12 -28.43
CA ASP A 26 -4.87 4.72 -28.89
C ASP A 26 -5.38 3.51 -28.08
N MET A 27 -4.55 2.49 -27.87
CA MET A 27 -4.89 1.34 -27.01
C MET A 27 -5.21 1.77 -25.57
N LEU A 28 -4.47 2.75 -25.05
CA LEU A 28 -4.75 3.32 -23.73
C LEU A 28 -6.09 4.07 -23.71
N ALA A 29 -6.40 4.85 -24.75
CA ALA A 29 -7.67 5.56 -24.86
C ALA A 29 -8.86 4.59 -24.89
N ASP A 30 -8.78 3.52 -25.68
CA ASP A 30 -9.82 2.48 -25.74
C ASP A 30 -10.05 1.82 -24.37
N ALA A 31 -8.97 1.53 -23.64
CA ALA A 31 -9.06 1.00 -22.29
C ALA A 31 -9.69 2.00 -21.30
N MET A 32 -9.38 3.30 -21.42
CA MET A 32 -9.98 4.31 -20.54
C MET A 32 -11.48 4.47 -20.78
N ASP A 33 -11.91 4.42 -22.04
CA ASP A 33 -13.33 4.44 -22.41
C ASP A 33 -14.07 3.22 -21.84
N ALA A 34 -13.45 2.04 -21.87
CA ALA A 34 -14.02 0.82 -21.29
C ALA A 34 -14.15 0.87 -19.76
N HIS A 35 -13.26 1.60 -19.09
CA HIS A 35 -13.22 1.74 -17.64
C HIS A 35 -13.89 3.02 -17.10
N ASP A 36 -14.51 3.83 -17.96
CA ASP A 36 -15.12 5.14 -17.62
C ASP A 36 -14.13 6.09 -16.91
N ALA A 37 -12.84 6.04 -17.30
CA ALA A 37 -11.78 6.86 -16.76
C ALA A 37 -11.41 7.99 -17.74
N THR A 38 -11.05 9.16 -17.21
CA THR A 38 -10.61 10.28 -18.07
C THR A 38 -9.13 10.15 -18.42
N LEU A 39 -8.79 10.14 -19.73
CA LEU A 39 -7.41 10.18 -20.20
C LEU A 39 -6.93 11.62 -20.46
N THR A 40 -5.77 11.98 -19.90
CA THR A 40 -5.02 13.19 -20.27
C THR A 40 -3.65 12.82 -20.81
N VAL A 41 -3.38 13.12 -22.07
CA VAL A 41 -2.07 12.85 -22.70
C VAL A 41 -1.24 14.12 -22.75
N ARG A 42 0.01 14.04 -22.28
CA ARG A 42 0.98 15.13 -22.24
C ARG A 42 2.26 14.73 -22.99
N PRO A 43 2.87 15.65 -23.77
CA PRO A 43 4.22 15.45 -24.27
C PRO A 43 5.25 15.36 -23.15
N VAL A 44 6.31 14.56 -23.37
CA VAL A 44 7.44 14.48 -22.44
C VAL A 44 8.09 15.84 -22.26
N GLY A 45 8.16 16.32 -21.02
CA GLY A 45 8.76 17.61 -20.65
C GLY A 45 7.74 18.69 -20.28
N GLU A 46 6.45 18.46 -20.53
CA GLU A 46 5.39 19.29 -19.94
C GLU A 46 5.19 18.99 -18.45
N SER A 47 4.68 19.97 -17.72
CA SER A 47 4.35 19.85 -16.30
C SER A 47 2.86 19.53 -16.10
N LEU A 48 2.55 18.76 -15.06
CA LEU A 48 1.17 18.52 -14.64
C LEU A 48 0.54 19.81 -14.08
N THR A 49 -0.69 20.10 -14.50
CA THR A 49 -1.54 21.13 -13.90
C THR A 49 -2.40 20.51 -12.78
N PRO A 50 -2.99 21.33 -11.88
CA PRO A 50 -3.93 20.83 -10.87
C PRO A 50 -5.14 20.10 -11.45
N ASP A 51 -5.57 20.46 -12.66
CA ASP A 51 -6.72 19.83 -13.33
C ASP A 51 -6.38 18.45 -13.92
N ASP A 52 -5.08 18.14 -14.09
CA ASP A 52 -4.64 16.87 -14.68
C ASP A 52 -4.80 15.70 -13.71
N TRP A 53 -5.01 15.90 -12.41
CA TRP A 53 -5.00 14.80 -11.43
C TRP A 53 -5.94 15.05 -10.25
N ILE A 54 -6.34 13.96 -9.61
CA ILE A 54 -7.10 13.88 -8.37
C ILE A 54 -6.29 13.01 -7.40
N PRO A 55 -6.01 13.47 -6.16
CA PRO A 55 -5.30 12.65 -5.17
C PRO A 55 -5.97 11.29 -4.99
N GLU A 56 -5.16 10.23 -4.93
CA GLU A 56 -5.57 8.81 -4.77
C GLU A 56 -6.41 8.21 -5.91
N LYS A 57 -6.91 9.02 -6.85
CA LYS A 57 -7.75 8.58 -7.98
C LYS A 57 -7.09 8.74 -9.34
N THR A 58 -5.78 8.97 -9.34
CA THR A 58 -5.01 9.16 -10.57
C THR A 58 -3.97 8.07 -10.73
N LEU A 59 -3.92 7.49 -11.93
CA LEU A 59 -2.83 6.63 -12.37
C LEU A 59 -1.98 7.38 -13.40
N GLY A 60 -0.66 7.42 -13.17
CA GLY A 60 0.30 7.88 -14.16
C GLY A 60 0.66 6.76 -15.14
N ILE A 61 0.86 7.09 -16.41
CA ILE A 61 1.40 6.16 -17.40
C ILE A 61 2.53 6.86 -18.16
N THR A 62 3.62 6.15 -18.42
CA THR A 62 4.66 6.61 -19.33
C THR A 62 4.77 5.67 -20.51
N ILE A 63 4.69 6.19 -21.72
CA ILE A 63 4.86 5.43 -22.96
C ILE A 63 6.12 5.93 -23.67
N GLY A 64 7.18 5.13 -23.67
CA GLY A 64 8.49 5.54 -24.17
C GLY A 64 9.64 4.68 -23.66
N GLY A 65 10.86 5.17 -23.83
CA GLY A 65 12.05 4.58 -23.20
C GLY A 65 12.30 5.08 -21.77
N ASP A 66 13.47 4.74 -21.22
CA ASP A 66 13.86 5.12 -19.86
C ASP A 66 13.84 6.65 -19.63
N GLY A 67 14.15 7.47 -20.64
CA GLY A 67 14.07 8.93 -20.52
C GLY A 67 12.65 9.46 -20.26
N THR A 68 11.64 8.78 -20.80
CA THR A 68 10.22 9.10 -20.61
C THR A 68 9.75 8.60 -19.25
N PHE A 69 10.23 7.43 -18.83
CA PHE A 69 10.02 6.92 -17.49
C PHE A 69 10.56 7.90 -16.42
N LEU A 70 11.79 8.39 -16.58
CA LEU A 70 12.39 9.38 -15.67
C LEU A 70 11.61 10.71 -15.66
N ALA A 71 11.00 11.09 -16.78
CA ALA A 71 10.10 12.24 -16.81
C ALA A 71 8.82 11.99 -16.00
N GLY A 72 8.24 10.79 -16.12
CA GLY A 72 7.12 10.35 -15.29
C GLY A 72 7.45 10.38 -13.80
N VAL A 73 8.60 9.83 -13.38
CA VAL A 73 9.05 9.87 -11.97
C VAL A 73 9.04 11.31 -11.43
N ARG A 74 9.63 12.27 -12.16
CA ARG A 74 9.67 13.67 -11.74
C ARG A 74 8.29 14.32 -11.66
N ALA A 75 7.34 13.88 -12.48
CA ALA A 75 5.99 14.42 -12.49
C ALA A 75 5.10 13.79 -11.39
N PHE A 76 5.15 12.47 -11.26
CA PHE A 76 4.21 11.69 -10.45
C PHE A 76 4.65 11.51 -9.00
N ALA A 77 5.94 11.23 -8.75
CA ALA A 77 6.42 10.92 -7.41
C ALA A 77 6.24 12.07 -6.39
N PRO A 78 6.47 13.36 -6.72
CA PRO A 78 6.17 14.47 -5.80
C PRO A 78 4.69 14.63 -5.43
N ARG A 79 3.79 13.97 -6.16
CA ARG A 79 2.33 14.02 -5.95
C ARG A 79 1.79 12.70 -5.39
N SER A 80 2.67 11.75 -5.07
CA SER A 80 2.31 10.38 -4.67
C SER A 80 1.39 9.68 -5.67
N ILE A 81 1.49 10.03 -6.96
CA ILE A 81 0.72 9.37 -8.02
C ILE A 81 1.44 8.06 -8.39
N PRO A 82 0.80 6.89 -8.26
CA PRO A 82 1.35 5.63 -8.74
C PRO A 82 1.43 5.68 -10.25
N PHE A 83 2.48 5.10 -10.84
CA PHE A 83 2.58 5.09 -12.29
C PHE A 83 3.15 3.80 -12.88
N PHE A 84 2.74 3.56 -14.12
CA PHE A 84 3.03 2.36 -14.91
C PHE A 84 3.85 2.72 -16.16
N GLY A 85 4.81 1.87 -16.52
CA GLY A 85 5.79 2.18 -17.56
C GLY A 85 5.75 1.22 -18.76
N VAL A 86 5.30 1.71 -19.91
CA VAL A 86 5.23 0.99 -21.18
C VAL A 86 6.44 1.32 -22.04
N ASN A 87 7.21 0.29 -22.44
CA ASN A 87 8.41 0.47 -23.23
C ASN A 87 8.14 0.38 -24.74
N THR A 88 8.13 1.52 -25.45
CA THR A 88 8.02 1.56 -26.92
C THR A 88 9.37 1.63 -27.64
N GLY A 89 10.50 1.58 -26.89
CA GLY A 89 11.86 1.76 -27.42
C GLY A 89 12.72 0.48 -27.39
N THR A 90 14.04 0.66 -27.33
CA THR A 90 14.99 -0.45 -27.10
C THR A 90 14.90 -0.97 -25.66
N LEU A 91 15.61 -2.06 -25.35
CA LEU A 91 15.56 -2.80 -24.07
C LEU A 91 15.88 -1.90 -22.83
N GLY A 92 14.88 -1.21 -22.26
CA GLY A 92 14.98 -0.29 -21.10
C GLY A 92 14.96 -0.99 -19.74
N PHE A 93 15.66 -0.46 -18.72
CA PHE A 93 15.76 -1.13 -17.40
C PHE A 93 14.56 -0.82 -16.49
N LEU A 94 13.89 0.31 -16.76
CA LEU A 94 12.89 0.92 -15.89
C LEU A 94 11.46 0.67 -16.37
N ALA A 95 11.17 0.93 -17.65
CA ALA A 95 9.90 0.56 -18.29
C ALA A 95 9.97 -0.88 -18.80
N ARG A 96 8.96 -1.70 -18.47
CA ARG A 96 9.08 -3.16 -18.55
C ARG A 96 7.93 -3.89 -19.22
N THR A 97 6.84 -3.20 -19.51
CA THR A 97 5.71 -3.77 -20.24
C THR A 97 5.87 -3.49 -21.73
N ASP A 98 5.70 -4.52 -22.55
CA ASP A 98 5.63 -4.35 -23.99
C ASP A 98 4.28 -3.70 -24.38
N PRO A 99 4.22 -2.84 -25.41
CA PRO A 99 2.97 -2.23 -25.85
C PRO A 99 1.88 -3.25 -26.20
N THR A 100 2.26 -4.46 -26.63
CA THR A 100 1.32 -5.55 -26.96
C THR A 100 0.64 -6.14 -25.73
N ASP A 101 1.29 -6.09 -24.56
CA ASP A 101 0.76 -6.58 -23.29
C ASP A 101 -0.02 -5.51 -22.51
N LEU A 102 -0.01 -4.26 -22.98
CA LEU A 102 -0.67 -3.13 -22.34
C LEU A 102 -2.16 -3.38 -22.00
N PRO A 103 -3.00 -3.95 -22.87
CA PRO A 103 -4.40 -4.18 -22.54
C PRO A 103 -4.59 -5.12 -21.35
N ALA A 104 -3.84 -6.24 -21.31
CA ALA A 104 -3.90 -7.20 -20.23
C ALA A 104 -3.37 -6.60 -18.91
N ALA A 105 -2.32 -5.79 -18.98
CA ALA A 105 -1.79 -5.08 -17.82
C ALA A 105 -2.80 -4.06 -17.26
N LEU A 106 -3.45 -3.27 -18.12
CA LEU A 106 -4.49 -2.32 -17.68
C LEU A 106 -5.68 -3.03 -17.05
N GLU A 107 -6.12 -4.13 -17.65
CA GLU A 107 -7.20 -4.96 -17.13
C GLU A 107 -6.85 -5.48 -15.71
N GLU A 108 -5.63 -5.97 -15.50
CA GLU A 108 -5.13 -6.38 -14.17
C GLU A 108 -5.08 -5.22 -13.17
N ILE A 109 -4.61 -4.04 -13.61
CA ILE A 109 -4.54 -2.82 -12.79
C ILE A 109 -5.93 -2.39 -12.33
N PHE A 110 -6.89 -2.27 -13.25
CA PHE A 110 -8.23 -1.79 -12.92
C PHE A 110 -9.08 -2.80 -12.17
N ARG A 111 -8.73 -4.10 -12.22
CA ARG A 111 -9.26 -5.12 -11.30
C ARG A 111 -8.57 -5.15 -9.94
N GLY A 112 -7.63 -4.23 -9.69
CA GLY A 112 -6.89 -4.17 -8.44
C GLY A 112 -6.00 -5.39 -8.18
N GLY A 113 -5.63 -6.12 -9.23
CA GLY A 113 -4.75 -7.30 -9.20
C GLY A 113 -3.27 -6.94 -9.30
N ALA A 114 -2.96 -5.72 -9.74
CA ALA A 114 -1.60 -5.22 -9.81
C ALA A 114 -0.97 -5.08 -8.41
N SER A 115 0.36 -4.98 -8.38
CA SER A 115 1.15 -4.64 -7.19
C SER A 115 1.73 -3.24 -7.32
N VAL A 116 2.02 -2.58 -6.20
CA VAL A 116 2.71 -1.29 -6.19
C VAL A 116 3.98 -1.44 -5.37
N SER A 117 5.09 -0.96 -5.91
CA SER A 117 6.43 -1.09 -5.32
C SER A 117 7.05 0.30 -5.18
N ASP A 118 7.43 0.63 -3.95
CA ASP A 118 8.13 1.87 -3.65
C ASP A 118 9.59 1.79 -4.12
N ARG A 119 10.05 2.87 -4.75
CA ARG A 119 11.44 3.05 -5.17
C ARG A 119 12.05 4.28 -4.50
N GLN A 120 13.17 4.05 -3.83
CA GLN A 120 13.95 5.12 -3.20
C GLN A 120 14.40 6.13 -4.27
N ARG A 121 14.15 7.40 -3.97
CA ARG A 121 14.70 8.56 -4.66
C ARG A 121 15.76 9.21 -3.79
N PHE A 122 16.69 9.96 -4.37
CA PHE A 122 17.59 10.83 -3.61
C PHE A 122 17.15 12.29 -3.74
N ARG A 123 17.49 13.12 -2.77
CA ARG A 123 17.39 14.57 -2.79
C ARG A 123 18.80 15.14 -2.78
N VAL A 124 19.10 16.08 -3.67
CA VAL A 124 20.36 16.83 -3.71
C VAL A 124 20.08 18.31 -3.52
N THR A 125 20.86 18.94 -2.65
CA THR A 125 20.80 20.38 -2.38
C THR A 125 22.20 20.98 -2.40
N GLY A 126 22.35 22.12 -3.07
CA GLY A 126 23.61 22.85 -3.17
C GLY A 126 23.50 24.08 -4.08
N PRO A 127 24.61 24.77 -4.37
CA PRO A 127 24.61 25.92 -5.25
C PRO A 127 23.98 25.61 -6.62
N GLY A 128 22.93 26.36 -6.97
CA GLY A 128 22.21 26.21 -8.24
C GLY A 128 21.34 24.96 -8.39
N VAL A 129 21.33 24.03 -7.42
CA VAL A 129 20.58 22.78 -7.52
C VAL A 129 19.79 22.46 -6.25
N GLU A 130 18.49 22.28 -6.41
CA GLU A 130 17.59 21.68 -5.44
C GLU A 130 16.67 20.74 -6.21
N ALA A 131 16.97 19.45 -6.13
CA ALA A 131 16.35 18.46 -7.00
C ALA A 131 16.28 17.09 -6.34
N THR A 132 15.45 16.24 -6.93
CA THR A 132 15.39 14.82 -6.62
C THR A 132 15.67 14.01 -7.86
N GLY A 133 16.30 12.85 -7.71
CA GLY A 133 16.45 11.87 -8.78
C GLY A 133 16.17 10.45 -8.30
N ILE A 134 16.07 9.51 -9.23
CA ILE A 134 15.83 8.09 -8.94
C ILE A 134 17.01 7.21 -9.38
N ASN A 135 17.88 7.71 -10.25
CA ASN A 135 19.06 7.01 -10.70
C ASN A 135 20.28 7.48 -9.91
N GLU A 136 20.92 8.56 -10.35
CA GLU A 136 22.11 9.10 -9.71
C GLU A 136 22.24 10.62 -9.86
N VAL A 137 22.97 11.22 -8.93
CA VAL A 137 23.63 12.50 -9.13
C VAL A 137 25.11 12.26 -9.40
N THR A 138 25.62 12.84 -10.48
CA THR A 138 27.03 12.78 -10.85
C THR A 138 27.71 14.13 -10.64
N PHE A 139 28.97 14.08 -10.23
CA PHE A 139 29.89 15.20 -10.07
C PHE A 139 31.06 14.94 -11.01
N GLU A 140 30.98 15.45 -12.23
CA GLU A 140 31.92 15.12 -13.30
C GLU A 140 32.84 16.29 -13.62
N LEU A 141 34.01 15.99 -14.16
CA LEU A 141 34.87 17.02 -14.73
C LEU A 141 34.15 17.68 -15.93
N PRO A 142 34.04 19.02 -15.98
CA PRO A 142 33.60 19.70 -17.19
C PRO A 142 34.58 19.38 -18.32
N MET A 143 34.09 19.26 -19.56
CA MET A 143 34.94 19.00 -20.73
C MET A 143 36.16 19.93 -20.72
N PRO A 144 37.40 19.42 -20.60
CA PRO A 144 38.58 20.26 -20.46
C PRO A 144 38.88 20.95 -21.80
N GLU A 145 38.62 22.27 -21.86
CA GLU A 145 38.93 23.10 -23.03
C GLU A 145 40.44 23.45 -23.10
N ASP A 146 41.12 23.46 -21.96
CA ASP A 146 42.56 23.74 -21.88
C ASP A 146 43.39 22.47 -22.14
N PRO A 147 44.22 22.43 -23.21
CA PRO A 147 45.08 21.30 -23.51
C PRO A 147 46.17 21.05 -22.45
N VAL A 148 46.49 22.02 -21.59
CA VAL A 148 47.55 21.95 -20.57
C VAL A 148 46.99 21.77 -19.14
N GLY A 149 45.69 21.97 -18.94
CA GLY A 149 45.02 21.91 -17.64
C GLY A 149 44.96 20.51 -17.00
N ARG A 150 44.74 20.47 -15.68
CA ARG A 150 44.52 19.23 -14.92
C ARG A 150 43.19 18.60 -15.33
N LYS A 151 43.21 17.35 -15.79
CA LYS A 151 42.03 16.62 -16.30
C LYS A 151 41.41 15.65 -15.30
N VAL A 152 41.47 15.99 -14.02
CA VAL A 152 40.84 15.24 -12.93
C VAL A 152 40.17 16.22 -11.99
N CYS A 153 38.97 15.88 -11.53
CA CYS A 153 38.31 16.59 -10.46
C CYS A 153 38.82 16.08 -9.10
N GLN A 154 38.78 16.95 -8.10
CA GLN A 154 39.05 16.60 -6.71
C GLN A 154 37.78 16.88 -5.89
N LEU A 155 37.32 15.88 -5.15
CA LEU A 155 36.10 15.97 -4.35
C LEU A 155 36.36 15.46 -2.93
N GLU A 156 35.97 16.21 -1.93
CA GLU A 156 35.91 15.73 -0.55
C GLU A 156 34.56 15.06 -0.30
N VAL A 157 34.56 13.88 0.30
CA VAL A 157 33.35 13.11 0.63
C VAL A 157 33.27 12.88 2.13
N VAL A 158 32.13 13.26 2.72
CA VAL A 158 31.78 13.03 4.13
C VAL A 158 30.41 12.38 4.16
N ALA A 159 30.26 11.28 4.91
CA ALA A 159 29.00 10.55 5.03
C ALA A 159 28.61 10.44 6.51
N GLY A 160 27.40 10.87 6.88
CA GLY A 160 26.92 10.83 8.26
C GLY A 160 27.80 11.61 9.27
N GLY A 161 28.52 12.63 8.79
CA GLY A 161 29.50 13.38 9.59
C GLY A 161 30.90 12.76 9.66
N GLU A 162 31.12 11.59 9.07
CA GLU A 162 32.41 10.90 9.04
C GLU A 162 33.15 11.14 7.73
N TYR A 163 34.45 11.43 7.81
CA TYR A 163 35.28 11.63 6.63
C TYR A 163 35.50 10.32 5.88
N LEU A 164 34.87 10.18 4.71
CA LEU A 164 34.98 9.00 3.88
C LEU A 164 36.26 9.03 3.05
N GLY A 165 36.62 10.19 2.52
CA GLY A 165 37.86 10.36 1.79
C GLY A 165 37.87 11.52 0.82
N ARG A 166 39.01 11.68 0.14
CA ARG A 166 39.15 12.56 -1.02
C ARG A 166 39.22 11.74 -2.29
N TYR A 167 38.30 12.04 -3.19
CA TYR A 167 38.23 11.46 -4.51
C TYR A 167 39.07 12.25 -5.51
N GLU A 168 39.75 11.53 -6.41
CA GLU A 168 40.46 12.11 -7.55
C GLU A 168 40.23 11.24 -8.80
N GLY A 169 39.66 11.82 -9.86
CA GLY A 169 39.29 11.07 -11.07
C GLY A 169 38.43 11.88 -12.04
N THR A 170 37.68 11.22 -12.92
CA THR A 170 36.79 11.91 -13.87
C THR A 170 35.49 12.37 -13.24
N GLY A 171 35.06 11.75 -12.15
CA GLY A 171 33.91 12.19 -11.38
C GLY A 171 33.51 11.26 -10.24
N LEU A 172 32.45 11.58 -9.52
CA LEU A 172 31.86 10.76 -8.46
C LEU A 172 30.34 10.69 -8.68
N ALA A 173 29.72 9.56 -8.40
CA ALA A 173 28.27 9.40 -8.44
C ALA A 173 27.72 9.01 -7.06
N VAL A 174 26.55 9.55 -6.72
CA VAL A 174 25.71 9.03 -5.63
C VAL A 174 24.43 8.49 -6.26
N ALA A 175 24.23 7.18 -6.20
CA ALA A 175 23.12 6.49 -6.86
C ALA A 175 22.14 5.89 -5.86
N ALA A 176 20.86 5.96 -6.18
CA ALA A 176 19.82 5.18 -5.52
C ALA A 176 19.83 3.72 -6.06
N PRO A 177 19.07 2.78 -5.48
CA PRO A 177 19.11 1.37 -5.88
C PRO A 177 18.71 1.16 -7.33
N THR A 178 17.76 1.96 -7.84
CA THR A 178 17.35 1.95 -9.25
C THR A 178 18.48 2.38 -10.19
N GLY A 179 19.29 3.37 -9.80
CA GLY A 179 20.48 3.82 -10.55
C GLY A 179 21.66 2.85 -10.50
N SER A 180 21.59 1.78 -9.70
CA SER A 180 22.66 0.76 -9.63
C SER A 180 22.93 0.08 -10.97
N THR A 181 21.97 0.09 -11.90
CA THR A 181 22.10 -0.46 -13.26
C THR A 181 22.54 0.56 -14.31
N ALA A 182 22.78 1.82 -13.92
CA ALA A 182 23.13 2.92 -14.83
C ALA A 182 24.62 3.28 -14.74
N MET A 183 24.97 4.53 -14.44
CA MET A 183 26.36 4.97 -14.33
C MET A 183 27.13 4.21 -13.24
N ALA A 184 26.47 3.88 -12.13
CA ALA A 184 27.07 3.10 -11.05
C ALA A 184 27.57 1.73 -11.54
N LEU A 185 26.79 1.03 -12.36
CA LEU A 185 27.19 -0.27 -12.93
C LEU A 185 28.46 -0.15 -13.79
N SER A 186 28.51 0.89 -14.64
CA SER A 186 29.66 1.14 -15.52
C SER A 186 30.94 1.49 -14.74
N ALA A 187 30.79 1.91 -13.48
CA ALA A 187 31.88 2.30 -12.58
C ALA A 187 32.14 1.25 -11.48
N ASP A 188 31.80 -0.02 -11.74
CA ASP A 188 31.99 -1.16 -10.84
C ASP A 188 31.23 -1.05 -9.49
N GLY A 189 30.16 -0.24 -9.45
CA GLY A 189 29.23 -0.20 -8.33
C GLY A 189 28.42 -1.50 -8.21
N PRO A 190 28.06 -1.93 -6.99
CA PRO A 190 27.22 -3.11 -6.81
C PRO A 190 25.79 -2.89 -7.34
N LEU A 191 25.27 -3.94 -8.00
CA LEU A 191 23.86 -4.04 -8.34
C LEU A 191 23.01 -4.12 -7.07
N GLN A 192 21.91 -3.39 -7.04
CA GLN A 192 20.99 -3.38 -5.91
C GLN A 192 19.61 -3.81 -6.38
N TYR A 193 18.95 -4.68 -5.60
CA TYR A 193 17.54 -5.00 -5.81
C TYR A 193 16.71 -3.78 -5.37
N PRO A 194 15.94 -3.12 -6.26
CA PRO A 194 15.36 -1.83 -5.88
C PRO A 194 14.04 -1.85 -5.06
N PRO A 195 13.09 -2.79 -5.24
CA PRO A 195 11.87 -2.83 -4.43
C PRO A 195 12.14 -2.83 -2.93
N GLY A 196 11.55 -1.89 -2.18
CA GLY A 196 11.68 -1.80 -0.72
C GLY A 196 13.07 -1.46 -0.21
N ASN A 197 14.04 -1.22 -1.10
CA ASN A 197 15.42 -0.96 -0.73
C ASN A 197 15.65 0.54 -0.52
N ARG A 198 16.07 0.92 0.70
CA ARG A 198 16.27 2.31 1.14
C ARG A 198 17.75 2.61 1.40
N THR A 199 18.57 2.44 0.36
CA THR A 199 20.01 2.73 0.42
C THR A 199 20.45 3.74 -0.63
N LEU A 200 21.61 4.35 -0.42
CA LEU A 200 22.36 5.09 -1.43
C LEU A 200 23.74 4.45 -1.60
N GLN A 201 24.32 4.55 -2.79
CA GLN A 201 25.70 4.15 -3.04
C GLN A 201 26.56 5.30 -3.56
N VAL A 202 27.76 5.43 -3.01
CA VAL A 202 28.80 6.35 -3.49
C VAL A 202 29.77 5.57 -4.36
N VAL A 203 29.93 5.97 -5.62
CA VAL A 203 30.74 5.26 -6.63
C VAL A 203 31.68 6.25 -7.33
N GLY A 204 32.97 5.92 -7.41
CA GLY A 204 33.97 6.72 -8.12
C GLY A 204 33.98 6.48 -9.62
N LEU A 205 33.90 7.52 -10.44
CA LEU A 205 33.98 7.44 -11.91
C LEU A 205 35.44 7.61 -12.39
N HIS A 206 36.07 6.50 -12.82
CA HIS A 206 37.47 6.43 -13.27
C HIS A 206 38.46 7.14 -12.33
N THR A 207 38.69 6.54 -11.16
CA THR A 207 39.60 7.10 -10.15
C THR A 207 41.04 6.67 -10.34
N ASN A 208 41.98 7.56 -9.99
CA ASN A 208 43.41 7.20 -9.86
C ASN A 208 43.78 6.76 -8.42
N ARG A 209 42.81 6.74 -7.48
CA ARG A 209 43.00 6.32 -6.08
C ARG A 209 42.67 4.84 -5.91
N LEU A 210 43.70 4.00 -5.88
CA LEU A 210 43.57 2.53 -5.83
C LEU A 210 42.73 1.96 -4.67
N GLY A 211 42.61 2.68 -3.55
CA GLY A 211 41.86 2.25 -2.37
C GLY A 211 40.39 2.70 -2.33
N PHE A 212 39.97 3.60 -3.24
CA PHE A 212 38.59 4.05 -3.27
C PHE A 212 37.71 2.91 -3.80
N ARG A 213 36.67 2.54 -3.06
CA ARG A 213 35.72 1.48 -3.43
C ARG A 213 34.30 2.02 -3.31
N PRO A 214 33.33 1.46 -4.05
CA PRO A 214 31.93 1.74 -3.82
C PRO A 214 31.53 1.51 -2.37
N VAL A 215 30.75 2.42 -1.81
CA VAL A 215 30.21 2.31 -0.44
C VAL A 215 28.70 2.42 -0.51
N VAL A 216 27.99 1.47 0.12
CA VAL A 216 26.53 1.50 0.28
C VAL A 216 26.21 1.98 1.69
N LEU A 217 25.24 2.89 1.79
CA LEU A 217 24.83 3.57 3.01
C LEU A 217 23.30 3.53 3.11
N ASP A 218 22.75 3.61 4.32
CA ASP A 218 21.32 3.85 4.51
C ASP A 218 20.93 5.21 3.88
N ALA A 219 19.73 5.29 3.29
CA ALA A 219 19.30 6.51 2.60
C ALA A 219 19.22 7.74 3.49
N ASP A 220 18.97 7.57 4.80
CA ASP A 220 18.87 8.68 5.75
C ASP A 220 20.24 9.28 6.14
N ARG A 221 21.35 8.66 5.72
CA ARG A 221 22.70 9.18 5.97
C ARG A 221 23.06 10.24 4.94
N GLU A 222 23.21 11.48 5.40
CA GLU A 222 23.68 12.59 4.55
C GLU A 222 25.07 12.29 3.97
N VAL A 223 25.17 12.32 2.64
CA VAL A 223 26.42 12.35 1.89
C VAL A 223 26.70 13.79 1.48
N ARG A 224 27.75 14.39 2.04
CA ARG A 224 28.24 15.71 1.67
C ARG A 224 29.42 15.57 0.72
N ILE A 225 29.32 16.22 -0.43
CA ILE A 225 30.37 16.29 -1.45
C ILE A 225 30.80 17.75 -1.59
N ALA A 226 32.06 18.06 -1.30
CA ALA A 226 32.63 19.39 -1.57
C ALA A 226 33.60 19.33 -2.75
N ALA A 227 33.45 20.28 -3.66
CA ALA A 227 34.28 20.40 -4.84
C ALA A 227 35.57 21.16 -4.52
N ASP A 228 36.74 20.57 -4.79
CA ASP A 228 38.04 21.26 -4.69
C ASP A 228 38.51 21.80 -6.06
N SER A 229 37.72 21.54 -7.11
CA SER A 229 37.94 21.93 -8.49
C SER A 229 36.59 22.11 -9.17
N ALA A 230 36.54 22.83 -10.30
CA ALA A 230 35.31 22.95 -11.07
C ALA A 230 34.73 21.56 -11.43
N VAL A 231 33.44 21.37 -11.18
CA VAL A 231 32.69 20.16 -11.50
C VAL A 231 31.34 20.49 -12.09
N ARG A 232 30.84 19.57 -12.90
CA ARG A 232 29.49 19.58 -13.44
C ARG A 232 28.65 18.62 -12.64
N VAL A 233 27.63 19.15 -11.99
CA VAL A 233 26.65 18.38 -11.23
C VAL A 233 25.47 18.08 -12.13
N SER A 234 25.10 16.81 -12.25
CA SER A 234 24.04 16.35 -13.15
C SER A 234 23.15 15.36 -12.42
N VAL A 235 21.84 15.57 -12.48
CA VAL A 235 20.83 14.66 -11.90
C VAL A 235 20.16 13.86 -13.01
N ASP A 236 20.11 12.53 -12.85
CA ASP A 236 19.45 11.59 -13.75
C ASP A 236 19.75 11.84 -15.25
N GLY A 237 21.02 12.07 -15.58
CA GLY A 237 21.46 12.31 -16.96
C GLY A 237 21.22 13.73 -17.50
N GLY A 238 21.20 14.74 -16.62
CA GLY A 238 21.34 16.16 -17.00
C GLY A 238 20.12 17.05 -16.71
N ARG A 239 19.22 16.63 -15.82
CA ARG A 239 17.95 17.34 -15.56
C ARG A 239 17.63 17.42 -14.07
N PRO A 240 18.10 18.45 -13.34
CA PRO A 240 18.92 19.59 -13.80
C PRO A 240 20.41 19.29 -13.93
N GLN A 241 21.13 20.21 -14.57
CA GLN A 241 22.58 20.22 -14.67
C GLN A 241 23.10 21.62 -14.31
N VAL A 242 24.11 21.68 -13.45
CA VAL A 242 24.75 22.93 -13.02
C VAL A 242 26.27 22.78 -12.99
N ASP A 243 26.98 23.85 -13.28
CA ASP A 243 28.43 23.92 -13.07
C ASP A 243 28.68 24.51 -11.66
N ALA A 244 29.65 23.95 -10.96
CA ALA A 244 30.02 24.29 -9.60
C ALA A 244 31.53 24.55 -9.50
N ASP A 245 31.90 25.52 -8.67
CA ASP A 245 33.29 25.95 -8.51
C ASP A 245 33.95 25.32 -7.29
N ALA A 246 35.27 25.49 -7.18
CA ALA A 246 36.00 25.06 -6.00
C ALA A 246 35.49 25.79 -4.74
N GLY A 247 35.17 25.03 -3.70
CA GLY A 247 34.57 25.50 -2.45
C GLY A 247 33.08 25.21 -2.33
N ASP A 248 32.39 24.91 -3.44
CA ASP A 248 30.96 24.55 -3.41
C ASP A 248 30.75 23.18 -2.76
N ALA A 249 29.68 23.05 -1.99
CA ALA A 249 29.32 21.82 -1.30
C ALA A 249 27.87 21.44 -1.52
N PHE A 250 27.63 20.15 -1.71
CA PHE A 250 26.34 19.55 -2.01
C PHE A 250 26.01 18.52 -0.94
N ARG A 251 24.74 18.45 -0.56
CA ARG A 251 24.21 17.45 0.38
C ARG A 251 23.26 16.54 -0.38
N ILE A 252 23.45 15.24 -0.20
CA ILE A 252 22.64 14.19 -0.80
C ILE A 252 22.07 13.32 0.31
N THR A 253 20.76 13.12 0.31
CA THR A 253 20.04 12.22 1.23
C THR A 253 19.01 11.41 0.43
N GLY A 254 18.39 10.42 1.06
CA GLY A 254 17.11 9.89 0.60
C GLY A 254 16.07 11.01 0.51
N ALA A 255 15.24 10.98 -0.53
CA ALA A 255 14.03 11.81 -0.58
C ALA A 255 12.92 11.14 0.24
N ASP A 256 12.09 11.95 0.88
CA ASP A 256 10.96 11.49 1.71
C ASP A 256 9.83 10.92 0.84
N GLU A 257 9.73 11.38 -0.41
CA GLU A 257 8.70 10.97 -1.36
C GLU A 257 9.24 9.86 -2.29
N PRO A 258 8.95 8.57 -2.04
CA PRO A 258 9.33 7.50 -2.97
C PRO A 258 8.59 7.61 -4.30
N ALA A 259 9.07 6.92 -5.32
CA ALA A 259 8.30 6.70 -6.53
C ALA A 259 7.48 5.41 -6.39
N HIS A 260 6.16 5.50 -6.55
CA HIS A 260 5.24 4.36 -6.49
C HIS A 260 5.10 3.73 -7.89
N LEU A 261 5.79 2.62 -8.13
CA LEU A 261 5.72 1.92 -9.41
C LEU A 261 4.64 0.85 -9.38
N VAL A 262 3.76 0.87 -10.39
CA VAL A 262 2.78 -0.19 -10.62
C VAL A 262 3.47 -1.34 -11.35
N TRP A 263 3.19 -2.56 -10.89
CA TRP A 263 3.71 -3.83 -11.41
C TRP A 263 2.55 -4.78 -11.68
N THR A 264 2.61 -5.48 -12.79
CA THR A 264 1.63 -6.49 -13.19
C THR A 264 2.30 -7.82 -13.52
N ALA A 265 1.51 -8.88 -13.70
CA ALA A 265 2.03 -10.18 -14.11
C ALA A 265 2.69 -10.17 -15.49
N GLN A 266 2.40 -9.15 -16.32
CA GLN A 266 2.98 -8.97 -17.65
C GLN A 266 4.37 -8.33 -17.59
N ASP A 267 4.79 -7.78 -16.45
CA ASP A 267 6.11 -7.19 -16.30
C ASP A 267 7.22 -8.24 -16.21
N ALA A 268 8.32 -7.98 -16.93
CA ALA A 268 9.54 -8.77 -16.77
C ALA A 268 10.06 -8.64 -15.32
N GLN A 269 10.31 -9.78 -14.67
CA GLN A 269 10.92 -9.84 -13.34
C GLN A 269 12.31 -9.18 -13.33
N PHE A 270 12.72 -8.60 -12.20
CA PHE A 270 14.00 -7.89 -12.06
C PHE A 270 15.21 -8.70 -12.52
N PHE A 271 15.36 -9.93 -12.03
CA PHE A 271 16.51 -10.75 -12.36
C PHE A 271 16.45 -11.30 -13.79
N ASP A 272 15.27 -11.47 -14.36
CA ASP A 272 15.14 -11.87 -15.77
C ASP A 272 15.58 -10.75 -16.71
N ALA A 273 15.13 -9.52 -16.45
CA ALA A 273 15.57 -8.34 -17.18
C ALA A 273 17.08 -8.12 -17.04
N LEU A 274 17.63 -8.30 -15.84
CA LEU A 274 19.06 -8.18 -15.56
C LEU A 274 19.88 -9.25 -16.32
N ALA A 275 19.46 -10.51 -16.23
CA ALA A 275 20.17 -11.62 -16.85
C ALA A 275 20.17 -11.55 -18.38
N GLY A 276 19.02 -11.17 -18.97
CA GLY A 276 18.90 -10.95 -20.41
C GLY A 276 19.84 -9.85 -20.91
N LYS A 277 20.02 -8.79 -20.13
CA LYS A 277 20.86 -7.63 -20.50
C LYS A 277 22.34 -7.84 -20.28
N LEU A 278 22.71 -8.47 -19.17
CA LEU A 278 24.11 -8.70 -18.80
C LEU A 278 24.65 -10.04 -19.34
N GLY A 279 23.82 -10.82 -20.04
CA GLY A 279 24.24 -12.08 -20.64
C GLY A 279 24.56 -13.17 -19.61
N TRP A 280 23.91 -13.16 -18.45
CA TRP A 280 24.19 -14.12 -17.37
C TRP A 280 23.73 -15.56 -17.67
N GLY A 281 22.99 -15.79 -18.77
CA GLY A 281 22.61 -17.13 -19.23
C GLY A 281 21.42 -17.76 -18.49
N ASN A 282 20.79 -17.04 -17.58
CA ASN A 282 19.76 -17.57 -16.65
C ASN A 282 18.50 -18.11 -17.32
N GLN A 283 18.27 -17.82 -18.61
CA GLN A 283 17.05 -18.20 -19.33
C GLN A 283 17.17 -19.59 -19.99
N GLN A 284 18.39 -20.02 -20.37
CA GLN A 284 18.59 -21.31 -21.05
C GLN A 284 18.70 -22.49 -20.07
N ASP A 285 19.20 -22.24 -18.85
CA ASP A 285 19.39 -23.24 -17.79
C ASP A 285 18.42 -23.07 -16.60
N ARG A 286 17.34 -22.28 -16.75
CA ARG A 286 16.37 -22.08 -15.65
C ARG A 286 15.64 -23.40 -15.40
N PRO A 287 15.75 -24.01 -14.21
CA PRO A 287 14.90 -25.15 -13.88
C PRO A 287 13.44 -24.70 -13.83
N GLU A 288 12.51 -25.57 -14.25
CA GLU A 288 11.06 -25.30 -14.22
C GLU A 288 10.56 -24.92 -12.82
N SER A 289 11.28 -25.32 -11.77
CA SER A 289 11.03 -24.90 -10.40
C SER A 289 12.35 -24.77 -9.62
N PRO A 290 12.46 -23.83 -8.66
CA PRO A 290 13.58 -23.80 -7.73
C PRO A 290 13.74 -25.17 -7.06
N ARG A 291 14.98 -25.60 -6.81
CA ARG A 291 15.19 -26.85 -6.06
C ARG A 291 14.56 -26.69 -4.67
N PRO A 292 13.72 -27.63 -4.22
CA PRO A 292 13.10 -27.54 -2.91
C PRO A 292 14.18 -27.48 -1.84
N THR A 293 13.98 -26.62 -0.85
CA THR A 293 14.82 -26.62 0.35
C THR A 293 14.39 -27.78 1.23
N ARG A 294 15.35 -28.51 1.83
CA ARG A 294 15.09 -29.70 2.69
C ARG A 294 14.12 -29.47 3.86
N ALA A 295 13.78 -28.22 4.17
CA ALA A 295 12.86 -27.84 5.24
C ALA A 295 11.43 -27.50 4.76
N ALA A 296 11.25 -27.16 3.48
CA ALA A 296 9.94 -26.74 2.95
C ALA A 296 8.98 -27.93 2.74
N ASP A 297 9.51 -29.15 2.56
CA ASP A 297 8.72 -30.34 2.22
C ASP A 297 7.99 -31.00 3.41
N ALA A 298 7.93 -30.37 4.59
CA ALA A 298 7.14 -30.89 5.71
C ALA A 298 5.70 -30.35 5.75
N ALA A 299 5.41 -29.26 5.02
CA ALA A 299 4.06 -28.74 4.82
C ALA A 299 3.71 -28.95 3.34
N GLY A 300 2.88 -29.95 3.05
CA GLY A 300 2.52 -30.31 1.69
C GLY A 300 1.94 -29.13 0.90
N ASP A 301 2.19 -29.16 -0.40
CA ASP A 301 1.75 -28.23 -1.46
C ASP A 301 0.23 -28.20 -1.69
N SER A 302 -0.56 -28.50 -0.64
CA SER A 302 -2.01 -28.41 -0.67
C SER A 302 -2.43 -26.96 -0.44
N PRO A 303 -3.36 -26.42 -1.25
CA PRO A 303 -3.89 -25.08 -1.01
C PRO A 303 -4.41 -24.98 0.42
N PRO A 304 -4.26 -23.81 1.07
CA PRO A 304 -4.74 -23.64 2.44
C PRO A 304 -6.23 -23.98 2.51
N PRO A 305 -6.73 -24.50 3.64
CA PRO A 305 -8.16 -24.74 3.80
C PRO A 305 -8.97 -23.49 3.45
N ARG A 306 -10.16 -23.66 2.82
CA ARG A 306 -11.03 -22.54 2.38
C ARG A 306 -11.17 -21.42 3.40
N ALA A 307 -11.29 -21.77 4.69
CA ALA A 307 -11.39 -20.80 5.78
C ALA A 307 -10.14 -19.93 6.00
N GLU A 308 -8.94 -20.46 5.75
CA GLU A 308 -7.69 -19.69 5.81
C GLU A 308 -7.52 -18.80 4.58
N GLN A 309 -7.90 -19.27 3.39
CA GLN A 309 -7.97 -18.44 2.20
C GLN A 309 -8.95 -17.27 2.41
N ALA A 310 -10.12 -17.54 3.01
CA ALA A 310 -11.13 -16.53 3.33
C ALA A 310 -10.61 -15.50 4.34
N ARG A 311 -9.87 -15.93 5.38
CA ARG A 311 -9.25 -15.01 6.34
C ARG A 311 -8.24 -14.08 5.66
N ARG A 312 -7.40 -14.63 4.78
CA ARG A 312 -6.39 -13.85 4.04
C ARG A 312 -7.05 -12.82 3.12
N ALA A 313 -8.05 -13.25 2.34
CA ALA A 313 -8.81 -12.35 1.47
C ALA A 313 -9.54 -11.25 2.27
N ALA A 314 -10.20 -11.60 3.38
CA ALA A 314 -10.86 -10.63 4.26
C ALA A 314 -9.85 -9.62 4.84
N ARG A 315 -8.69 -10.08 5.30
CA ARG A 315 -7.63 -9.23 5.85
C ARG A 315 -7.08 -8.27 4.79
N GLU A 316 -6.76 -8.79 3.61
CA GLU A 316 -6.27 -7.98 2.49
C GLU A 316 -7.29 -6.89 2.09
N ALA A 317 -8.57 -7.27 2.00
CA ALA A 317 -9.65 -6.38 1.62
C ALA A 317 -9.83 -5.24 2.64
N VAL A 318 -9.91 -5.54 3.94
CA VAL A 318 -10.08 -4.49 4.97
C VAL A 318 -8.85 -3.60 5.12
N CYS A 319 -7.63 -4.12 4.88
CA CYS A 319 -6.42 -3.29 4.87
C CYS A 319 -6.43 -2.28 3.72
N ALA A 320 -6.66 -2.77 2.50
CA ALA A 320 -6.65 -1.92 1.32
C ALA A 320 -7.74 -0.84 1.34
N ALA A 321 -8.95 -1.24 1.74
CA ALA A 321 -10.07 -0.33 1.91
C ALA A 321 -9.84 0.64 3.09
N GLY A 322 -9.27 0.13 4.19
CA GLY A 322 -8.97 0.91 5.39
C GLY A 322 -8.00 2.06 5.12
N GLU A 323 -6.92 1.80 4.40
CA GLU A 323 -5.96 2.83 3.98
C GLU A 323 -6.62 3.93 3.13
N ALA A 324 -7.49 3.57 2.18
CA ALA A 324 -8.22 4.52 1.35
C ALA A 324 -9.22 5.37 2.18
N VAL A 325 -9.89 4.74 3.15
CA VAL A 325 -10.78 5.45 4.09
C VAL A 325 -9.98 6.42 4.96
N ASP A 326 -8.84 5.99 5.50
CA ASP A 326 -8.02 6.81 6.39
C ASP A 326 -7.51 8.07 5.69
N ALA A 327 -6.98 7.94 4.47
CA ALA A 327 -6.52 9.06 3.66
C ALA A 327 -7.63 10.07 3.36
N ALA A 328 -8.86 9.61 3.12
CA ALA A 328 -10.02 10.47 2.93
C ALA A 328 -10.44 11.20 4.22
N VAL A 329 -10.41 10.53 5.38
CA VAL A 329 -10.77 11.14 6.68
C VAL A 329 -9.69 12.13 7.15
N ASP A 330 -8.42 11.85 6.90
CA ASP A 330 -7.32 12.77 7.24
C ASP A 330 -7.42 14.10 6.52
N ARG A 331 -7.89 14.13 5.26
CA ARG A 331 -8.20 15.39 4.56
C ARG A 331 -9.31 16.19 5.22
N VAL A 332 -10.31 15.52 5.82
CA VAL A 332 -11.33 16.22 6.62
C VAL A 332 -10.69 16.89 7.84
N ARG A 333 -9.74 16.22 8.50
CA ARG A 333 -9.02 16.74 9.67
C ARG A 333 -8.09 17.90 9.33
N GLN A 334 -7.33 17.78 8.24
CA GLN A 334 -6.25 18.70 7.89
C GLN A 334 -6.77 19.92 7.11
N ASP A 335 -7.65 19.68 6.13
CA ASP A 335 -8.01 20.69 5.12
C ASP A 335 -9.44 21.23 5.30
N GLY A 336 -10.19 20.72 6.28
CA GLY A 336 -11.60 21.09 6.47
C GLY A 336 -12.48 20.73 5.27
N ALA A 337 -12.11 19.70 4.51
CA ALA A 337 -12.85 19.21 3.35
C ALA A 337 -14.33 18.96 3.71
N ALA A 338 -15.25 19.16 2.75
CA ALA A 338 -16.69 19.01 2.97
C ALA A 338 -17.02 17.63 3.58
N PRO A 339 -17.30 17.54 4.90
CA PRO A 339 -17.06 16.27 5.61
C PRO A 339 -17.96 15.13 5.16
N ARG A 340 -19.20 15.45 4.79
CA ARG A 340 -20.15 14.48 4.22
C ARG A 340 -19.70 13.94 2.88
N GLN A 341 -19.24 14.82 1.99
CA GLN A 341 -18.79 14.44 0.65
C GLN A 341 -17.53 13.57 0.71
N ALA A 342 -16.62 13.88 1.65
CA ALA A 342 -15.42 13.09 1.91
C ALA A 342 -15.77 11.69 2.45
N ALA A 343 -16.66 11.59 3.45
CA ALA A 343 -17.12 10.29 3.96
C ALA A 343 -17.87 9.46 2.90
N ASP A 344 -18.67 10.12 2.05
CA ASP A 344 -19.34 9.46 0.91
C ASP A 344 -18.34 8.93 -0.13
N ALA A 345 -17.30 9.71 -0.43
CA ALA A 345 -16.23 9.29 -1.33
C ALA A 345 -15.43 8.13 -0.74
N ALA A 346 -15.06 8.22 0.54
CA ALA A 346 -14.35 7.16 1.27
C ALA A 346 -15.10 5.84 1.24
N ARG A 347 -16.42 5.87 1.50
CA ARG A 347 -17.29 4.70 1.44
C ARG A 347 -17.29 4.08 0.04
N ARG A 348 -17.49 4.87 -1.01
CA ARG A 348 -17.50 4.36 -2.40
C ARG A 348 -16.16 3.74 -2.80
N SER A 349 -15.06 4.39 -2.48
CA SER A 349 -13.72 3.85 -2.71
C SER A 349 -13.51 2.54 -1.98
N SER A 350 -13.93 2.45 -0.71
CA SER A 350 -13.89 1.21 0.05
C SER A 350 -14.74 0.11 -0.60
N GLU A 351 -15.95 0.41 -1.09
CA GLU A 351 -16.81 -0.59 -1.75
C GLU A 351 -16.15 -1.20 -2.98
N GLN A 352 -15.58 -0.35 -3.84
CA GLN A 352 -14.86 -0.78 -5.04
C GLN A 352 -13.65 -1.66 -4.70
N ILE A 353 -12.86 -1.28 -3.69
CA ILE A 353 -11.69 -2.04 -3.24
C ILE A 353 -12.11 -3.40 -2.65
N LEU A 354 -13.13 -3.40 -1.79
CA LEU A 354 -13.65 -4.63 -1.18
C LEU A 354 -14.17 -5.59 -2.26
N ALA A 355 -14.96 -5.09 -3.22
CA ALA A 355 -15.44 -5.89 -4.34
C ALA A 355 -14.30 -6.51 -5.13
N ALA A 356 -13.32 -5.71 -5.55
CA ALA A 356 -12.19 -6.18 -6.36
C ALA A 356 -11.33 -7.24 -5.66
N VAL A 357 -11.01 -7.04 -4.36
CA VAL A 357 -10.15 -7.97 -3.62
C VAL A 357 -10.88 -9.30 -3.32
N LEU A 358 -12.16 -9.21 -2.93
CA LEU A 358 -12.93 -10.39 -2.53
C LEU A 358 -13.34 -11.22 -3.74
N ASP A 359 -13.76 -10.60 -4.84
CA ASP A 359 -14.13 -11.29 -6.09
C ASP A 359 -12.94 -12.05 -6.68
N ARG A 360 -11.73 -11.46 -6.68
CA ARG A 360 -10.51 -12.15 -7.14
C ARG A 360 -10.22 -13.44 -6.37
N SER A 361 -10.57 -13.49 -5.09
CA SER A 361 -10.26 -14.62 -4.22
C SER A 361 -11.42 -15.63 -4.10
N PHE A 362 -12.66 -15.16 -4.24
CA PHE A 362 -13.90 -15.91 -4.07
C PHE A 362 -14.96 -15.42 -5.10
N PRO A 363 -14.72 -15.63 -6.40
CA PRO A 363 -15.61 -15.14 -7.46
C PRO A 363 -16.99 -15.81 -7.43
N GLU A 364 -17.13 -16.94 -6.75
CA GLU A 364 -18.42 -17.62 -6.57
C GLU A 364 -19.30 -17.00 -5.48
N ALA A 365 -18.75 -16.15 -4.62
CA ALA A 365 -19.43 -15.60 -3.45
C ALA A 365 -20.06 -14.23 -3.75
N GLU A 366 -21.29 -14.03 -3.31
CA GLU A 366 -21.97 -12.74 -3.44
C GLU A 366 -21.47 -11.75 -2.37
N LEU A 367 -21.25 -10.49 -2.72
CA LEU A 367 -20.86 -9.44 -1.77
C LEU A 367 -22.01 -8.45 -1.56
N ARG A 368 -22.34 -8.19 -0.29
CA ARG A 368 -23.47 -7.35 0.11
C ARG A 368 -23.06 -6.22 1.07
N PHE A 369 -23.62 -5.04 0.83
CA PHE A 369 -23.35 -3.81 1.59
C PHE A 369 -24.61 -3.26 2.32
N PRO A 370 -24.45 -2.47 3.39
CA PRO A 370 -25.56 -1.94 4.20
C PRO A 370 -26.62 -1.12 3.45
N ASP A 371 -26.26 -0.54 2.30
CA ASP A 371 -27.18 0.27 1.49
C ASP A 371 -28.05 -0.59 0.55
N GLY A 372 -27.94 -1.91 0.64
CA GLY A 372 -28.63 -2.87 -0.22
C GLY A 372 -27.91 -3.14 -1.54
N THR A 373 -26.73 -2.56 -1.76
CA THR A 373 -25.92 -2.86 -2.94
C THR A 373 -25.42 -4.31 -2.89
N VAL A 374 -25.58 -5.00 -4.02
CA VAL A 374 -25.17 -6.39 -4.22
C VAL A 374 -24.20 -6.44 -5.39
N HIS A 375 -23.05 -7.05 -5.18
CA HIS A 375 -22.10 -7.42 -6.22
C HIS A 375 -22.19 -8.92 -6.45
N GLU A 376 -22.69 -9.29 -7.62
CA GLU A 376 -22.65 -10.67 -8.10
C GLU A 376 -21.20 -10.94 -8.55
N GLY A 377 -20.52 -11.89 -7.91
CA GLY A 377 -19.15 -12.25 -8.30
C GLY A 377 -19.07 -12.87 -9.71
N ASP A 378 -17.86 -12.92 -10.27
CA ASP A 378 -17.62 -13.32 -11.66
C ASP A 378 -17.69 -14.86 -11.90
N GLY A 379 -17.91 -15.66 -10.85
CA GLY A 379 -17.87 -17.13 -10.89
C GLY A 379 -19.23 -17.84 -10.94
N ASP A 380 -19.23 -19.10 -11.39
CA ASP A 380 -20.41 -19.97 -11.30
C ASP A 380 -20.76 -20.22 -9.82
N ARG A 381 -22.02 -19.92 -9.45
CA ARG A 381 -22.51 -20.04 -8.07
C ARG A 381 -22.59 -21.51 -7.64
N ASP A 382 -21.58 -21.98 -6.93
CA ASP A 382 -21.60 -23.29 -6.28
C ASP A 382 -21.59 -23.11 -4.76
N GLY A 383 -22.79 -23.12 -4.16
CA GLY A 383 -22.98 -22.94 -2.72
C GLY A 383 -23.34 -21.50 -2.30
N GLY A 384 -24.17 -21.37 -1.27
CA GLY A 384 -24.72 -20.11 -0.77
C GLY A 384 -23.73 -19.30 0.09
N ALA A 385 -22.51 -19.11 -0.40
CA ALA A 385 -21.49 -18.30 0.25
C ALA A 385 -21.75 -16.81 0.00
N THR A 386 -21.67 -16.00 1.06
CA THR A 386 -21.95 -14.56 1.00
C THR A 386 -20.96 -13.78 1.86
N TRP A 387 -20.36 -12.76 1.28
CA TRP A 387 -19.62 -11.73 1.98
C TRP A 387 -20.58 -10.65 2.49
N LEU A 388 -20.58 -10.41 3.79
CA LEU A 388 -21.18 -9.21 4.39
C LEU A 388 -20.06 -8.23 4.71
N ALA A 389 -20.15 -7.01 4.18
CA ALA A 389 -19.11 -6.01 4.36
C ALA A 389 -19.68 -4.65 4.78
N ALA A 390 -19.04 -4.01 5.75
CA ALA A 390 -19.28 -2.61 6.10
C ALA A 390 -18.07 -1.77 5.61
N PRO A 391 -18.22 -1.04 4.49
CA PRO A 391 -17.13 -0.28 3.86
C PRO A 391 -16.71 0.95 4.68
N LEU A 392 -17.63 1.49 5.50
CA LEU A 392 -17.33 2.55 6.45
C LEU A 392 -18.28 2.44 7.64
N ASP A 393 -17.86 1.70 8.67
CA ASP A 393 -18.53 1.70 9.97
C ASP A 393 -18.06 2.90 10.81
N GLY A 394 -18.98 3.50 11.57
CA GLY A 394 -18.71 4.75 12.29
C GLY A 394 -18.66 5.99 11.39
N ARG A 395 -19.48 6.01 10.33
CA ARG A 395 -19.59 7.13 9.38
C ARG A 395 -19.69 8.51 10.04
N THR A 396 -20.49 8.68 11.10
CA THR A 396 -20.62 9.96 11.80
C THR A 396 -19.31 10.41 12.45
N ASN A 397 -18.45 9.47 12.87
CA ASN A 397 -17.11 9.78 13.35
C ASN A 397 -16.21 10.24 12.22
N ALA A 398 -16.21 9.53 11.08
CA ALA A 398 -15.47 9.92 9.89
C ALA A 398 -15.85 11.33 9.39
N GLU A 399 -17.15 11.65 9.33
CA GLU A 399 -17.67 12.99 8.98
C GLU A 399 -17.23 14.10 9.96
N ARG A 400 -16.71 13.74 11.14
CA ARG A 400 -16.22 14.70 12.14
C ARG A 400 -14.69 14.67 12.27
N GLY A 401 -14.00 13.85 11.48
CA GLY A 401 -12.57 13.61 11.63
C GLY A 401 -12.22 12.85 12.92
N ASN A 402 -13.16 12.14 13.56
CA ASN A 402 -12.85 11.31 14.73
C ASN A 402 -12.27 9.96 14.28
N SER A 403 -11.24 9.45 14.96
CA SER A 403 -10.51 8.21 14.60
C SER A 403 -11.27 6.89 14.79
N HIS A 404 -12.45 6.91 15.39
CA HIS A 404 -13.20 5.69 15.71
C HIS A 404 -14.12 5.28 14.53
N TYR A 405 -13.52 4.78 13.46
CA TYR A 405 -14.21 4.15 12.32
C TYR A 405 -13.50 2.85 11.94
N ALA A 406 -14.20 2.01 11.19
CA ALA A 406 -13.67 0.73 10.76
C ALA A 406 -14.14 0.33 9.36
N VAL A 407 -13.38 -0.58 8.76
CA VAL A 407 -13.82 -1.41 7.63
C VAL A 407 -13.95 -2.84 8.15
N SER A 408 -15.08 -3.49 7.88
CA SER A 408 -15.40 -4.81 8.41
C SER A 408 -15.92 -5.73 7.31
N VAL A 409 -15.48 -6.99 7.31
CA VAL A 409 -15.87 -8.00 6.33
C VAL A 409 -16.04 -9.36 7.02
N ALA A 410 -17.02 -10.15 6.62
CA ALA A 410 -17.18 -11.54 7.00
C ALA A 410 -17.68 -12.42 5.85
N LEU A 411 -17.12 -13.62 5.73
CA LEU A 411 -17.63 -14.66 4.85
C LEU A 411 -18.57 -15.58 5.63
N LEU A 412 -19.78 -15.75 5.11
CA LEU A 412 -20.79 -16.67 5.61
C LEU A 412 -21.03 -17.79 4.59
N ASP A 413 -20.96 -19.06 5.02
CA ASP A 413 -21.30 -20.24 4.21
C ASP A 413 -22.08 -21.22 5.10
N GLY A 414 -23.40 -21.05 5.16
CA GLY A 414 -24.26 -21.72 6.15
C GLY A 414 -23.99 -21.34 7.62
N GLY A 415 -23.03 -20.44 7.87
CA GLY A 415 -22.54 -19.96 9.16
C GLY A 415 -21.22 -19.19 9.00
N PRO A 416 -20.63 -18.63 10.08
CA PRO A 416 -19.38 -17.86 10.00
C PRO A 416 -18.20 -18.73 9.55
N VAL A 417 -17.46 -18.27 8.54
CA VAL A 417 -16.24 -18.95 8.04
C VAL A 417 -14.99 -18.19 8.46
N ALA A 418 -14.94 -16.90 8.13
CA ALA A 418 -13.85 -15.99 8.46
C ALA A 418 -14.36 -14.55 8.52
N GLY A 419 -13.62 -13.68 9.20
CA GLY A 419 -13.90 -12.26 9.22
C GLY A 419 -12.68 -11.44 9.58
N ALA A 420 -12.72 -10.16 9.22
CA ALA A 420 -11.70 -9.18 9.54
C ALA A 420 -12.33 -7.82 9.84
N VAL A 421 -11.70 -7.07 10.74
CA VAL A 421 -12.04 -5.69 11.09
C VAL A 421 -10.74 -4.88 11.13
N ALA A 422 -10.66 -3.84 10.31
CA ALA A 422 -9.57 -2.87 10.34
C ALA A 422 -10.04 -1.57 11.01
N ALA A 423 -9.22 -1.04 11.91
CA ALA A 423 -9.35 0.25 12.55
C ALA A 423 -8.24 1.18 12.02
N PRO A 424 -8.45 1.85 10.87
CA PRO A 424 -7.32 2.36 10.08
C PRO A 424 -6.51 3.43 10.80
N ALA A 425 -7.17 4.36 11.48
CA ALA A 425 -6.53 5.43 12.22
C ALA A 425 -5.63 4.97 13.40
N PHE A 426 -5.70 3.68 13.77
CA PHE A 426 -4.93 3.09 14.86
C PHE A 426 -3.91 2.05 14.39
N ASP A 427 -3.77 1.85 13.07
CA ASP A 427 -2.95 0.79 12.48
C ASP A 427 -3.21 -0.60 13.10
N ASP A 428 -4.49 -0.93 13.28
CA ASP A 428 -4.91 -2.12 14.03
C ASP A 428 -5.90 -2.94 13.21
N VAL A 429 -5.51 -4.18 12.89
CA VAL A 429 -6.32 -5.10 12.09
C VAL A 429 -6.50 -6.40 12.84
N LEU A 430 -7.75 -6.80 13.04
CA LEU A 430 -8.09 -8.10 13.63
C LEU A 430 -8.66 -8.99 12.54
N SER A 431 -8.20 -10.24 12.49
CA SER A 431 -8.76 -11.26 11.58
C SER A 431 -8.88 -12.60 12.29
N ALA A 432 -9.87 -13.38 11.91
CA ALA A 432 -10.06 -14.73 12.42
C ALA A 432 -10.69 -15.63 11.37
N ARG A 433 -10.43 -16.93 11.51
CA ARG A 433 -11.23 -17.98 10.89
C ARG A 433 -11.83 -18.87 11.96
N ARG A 434 -12.91 -19.56 11.60
CA ARG A 434 -13.57 -20.50 12.51
C ARG A 434 -12.58 -21.53 13.05
N GLY A 435 -12.61 -21.72 14.37
CA GLY A 435 -11.80 -22.72 15.07
C GLY A 435 -10.36 -22.30 15.39
N THR A 436 -10.00 -21.03 15.24
CA THR A 436 -8.69 -20.48 15.67
C THR A 436 -8.87 -19.24 16.52
N ALA A 437 -7.90 -18.92 17.38
CA ALA A 437 -7.88 -17.62 18.05
C ALA A 437 -7.80 -16.48 17.01
N PRO A 438 -8.48 -15.35 17.23
CA PRO A 438 -8.26 -14.14 16.45
C PRO A 438 -6.81 -13.69 16.55
N VAL A 439 -6.32 -13.08 15.48
CA VAL A 439 -4.99 -12.49 15.43
C VAL A 439 -5.07 -11.00 15.15
N ARG A 440 -4.15 -10.26 15.73
CA ARG A 440 -3.97 -8.82 15.57
C ARG A 440 -2.70 -8.54 14.78
N GLY A 441 -2.82 -7.71 13.75
CA GLY A 441 -1.70 -7.22 12.97
C GLY A 441 -1.88 -5.74 12.60
N SER A 442 -1.01 -5.26 11.72
CA SER A 442 -1.01 -3.90 11.17
C SER A 442 -1.78 -3.83 9.84
N LEU A 443 -2.12 -2.62 9.39
CA LEU A 443 -2.52 -2.38 8.01
C LEU A 443 -1.40 -2.73 7.05
N ASP A 444 -0.14 -2.58 7.45
CA ASP A 444 1.02 -2.99 6.66
C ASP A 444 1.10 -4.52 6.59
N ALA A 445 1.15 -5.07 5.37
CA ALA A 445 1.25 -6.51 5.15
C ALA A 445 2.66 -7.06 5.39
N ASP A 446 3.67 -6.19 5.34
CA ASP A 446 5.09 -6.54 5.56
C ASP A 446 5.51 -6.37 7.03
N ALA A 447 4.63 -5.86 7.89
CA ALA A 447 4.88 -5.77 9.32
C ALA A 447 4.86 -7.17 9.97
N ASP A 448 5.93 -7.50 10.70
CA ASP A 448 6.12 -8.80 11.35
C ASP A 448 5.07 -9.09 12.45
N GLU A 449 4.55 -10.33 12.38
CA GLU A 449 3.78 -11.12 13.36
C GLU A 449 2.30 -10.77 13.64
N ASP A 450 1.40 -11.60 13.09
CA ASP A 450 0.01 -11.78 13.56
C ASP A 450 0.04 -12.28 15.03
N VAL A 451 -0.31 -11.40 15.99
CA VAL A 451 -0.31 -11.71 17.43
C VAL A 451 -1.66 -12.29 17.85
N PRO A 452 -1.73 -13.50 18.44
CA PRO A 452 -2.98 -14.05 18.95
C PRO A 452 -3.59 -13.17 20.06
N VAL A 453 -4.89 -12.95 19.99
CA VAL A 453 -5.66 -12.20 21.01
C VAL A 453 -6.90 -12.99 21.44
N GLY A 454 -7.52 -12.57 22.55
CA GLY A 454 -8.76 -13.16 23.02
C GLY A 454 -9.46 -12.26 24.06
N PRO A 455 -10.71 -12.59 24.43
CA PRO A 455 -11.48 -11.81 25.38
C PRO A 455 -10.86 -11.83 26.78
N THR A 456 -11.30 -10.92 27.64
CA THR A 456 -10.89 -10.90 29.05
C THR A 456 -11.45 -12.12 29.80
N ALA A 457 -10.88 -12.44 30.96
CA ALA A 457 -11.38 -13.51 31.84
C ALA A 457 -12.29 -13.00 32.96
N ARG A 458 -12.71 -11.73 32.92
CA ARG A 458 -13.52 -11.09 33.96
C ARG A 458 -14.90 -11.76 34.07
N ASP A 459 -15.41 -11.94 35.29
CA ASP A 459 -16.72 -12.54 35.58
C ASP A 459 -17.63 -11.67 36.48
N ASP A 460 -17.16 -10.49 36.89
CA ASP A 460 -17.89 -9.51 37.70
C ASP A 460 -18.25 -8.23 36.93
N LEU A 461 -19.46 -7.69 37.16
CA LEU A 461 -19.90 -6.42 36.55
C LEU A 461 -19.19 -5.19 37.15
N ASP A 462 -18.78 -5.26 38.42
CA ASP A 462 -18.18 -4.17 39.20
C ASP A 462 -16.73 -3.89 38.76
N GLY A 463 -16.60 -3.24 37.61
CA GLY A 463 -15.32 -3.02 36.94
C GLY A 463 -15.29 -3.47 35.48
N ALA A 464 -16.40 -4.03 34.98
CA ALA A 464 -16.54 -4.35 33.57
C ALA A 464 -16.58 -3.07 32.71
N ALA A 465 -15.81 -3.06 31.64
CA ALA A 465 -15.86 -2.07 30.58
C ALA A 465 -16.88 -2.52 29.52
N VAL A 466 -18.00 -1.80 29.42
CA VAL A 466 -19.09 -2.11 28.50
C VAL A 466 -19.22 -1.04 27.42
N LEU A 467 -19.27 -1.47 26.17
CA LEU A 467 -19.47 -0.60 25.02
C LEU A 467 -20.94 -0.60 24.61
N VAL A 468 -21.54 0.56 24.42
CA VAL A 468 -22.97 0.69 24.10
C VAL A 468 -23.15 1.50 22.83
N GLU A 469 -23.78 0.89 21.84
CA GLU A 469 -24.22 1.56 20.61
C GLU A 469 -25.75 1.47 20.47
N GLY A 470 -26.37 2.61 20.19
CA GLY A 470 -27.83 2.73 20.20
C GLY A 470 -28.39 2.94 21.60
N GLU A 471 -29.72 2.94 21.70
CA GLU A 471 -30.42 3.09 22.99
C GLU A 471 -30.61 1.72 23.63
N PRO A 472 -30.16 1.49 24.88
CA PRO A 472 -30.37 0.21 25.56
C PRO A 472 -31.87 -0.11 25.69
N PRO A 473 -32.30 -1.36 25.43
CA PRO A 473 -33.68 -1.78 25.70
C PRO A 473 -34.05 -1.62 27.17
N ASP A 474 -35.34 -1.40 27.44
CA ASP A 474 -35.88 -1.34 28.80
C ASP A 474 -35.48 -2.58 29.61
N GLY A 475 -34.96 -2.37 30.83
CA GLY A 475 -34.44 -3.42 31.72
C GLY A 475 -32.91 -3.60 31.66
N LEU A 476 -32.30 -3.46 30.49
CA LEU A 476 -30.83 -3.55 30.36
C LEU A 476 -30.12 -2.28 30.83
N ALA A 477 -30.76 -1.11 30.75
CA ALA A 477 -30.20 0.15 31.26
C ALA A 477 -29.84 0.10 32.75
N GLY A 478 -30.67 -0.58 33.56
CA GLY A 478 -30.42 -0.76 35.00
C GLY A 478 -29.25 -1.70 35.28
N THR A 479 -29.12 -2.77 34.49
CA THR A 479 -27.98 -3.71 34.57
C THR A 479 -26.67 -3.04 34.18
N LEU A 480 -26.69 -2.25 33.09
CA LEU A 480 -25.53 -1.49 32.63
C LEU A 480 -25.08 -0.45 33.65
N ALA A 481 -25.98 0.12 34.46
CA ALA A 481 -25.60 1.05 35.53
C ALA A 481 -24.70 0.40 36.61
N GLY A 482 -24.67 -0.93 36.70
CA GLY A 482 -23.75 -1.67 37.56
C GLY A 482 -22.38 -1.94 36.94
N ALA A 483 -22.18 -1.60 35.66
CA ALA A 483 -20.87 -1.71 35.01
C ALA A 483 -19.93 -0.62 35.53
N GLY A 484 -18.64 -0.95 35.66
CA GLY A 484 -17.63 0.00 36.12
C GLY A 484 -17.39 1.14 35.14
N GLU A 485 -17.48 0.86 33.84
CA GLU A 485 -17.31 1.85 32.79
C GLU A 485 -18.24 1.59 31.60
N ILE A 486 -18.89 2.65 31.11
CA ILE A 486 -19.72 2.61 29.90
C ILE A 486 -19.15 3.60 28.89
N ARG A 487 -18.85 3.15 27.68
CA ARG A 487 -18.39 4.00 26.57
C ARG A 487 -19.22 3.81 25.32
N ARG A 488 -19.20 4.83 24.46
CA ARG A 488 -19.75 4.79 23.11
C ARG A 488 -18.63 5.12 22.13
N LEU A 489 -18.28 4.17 21.27
CA LEU A 489 -17.24 4.35 20.25
C LEU A 489 -17.83 5.00 19.00
N GLY A 490 -19.11 4.75 18.71
CA GLY A 490 -19.78 5.12 17.47
C GLY A 490 -19.52 4.17 16.31
N SER A 491 -18.99 2.97 16.58
CA SER A 491 -18.70 1.92 15.57
C SER A 491 -19.00 0.52 16.15
N PRO A 492 -20.13 -0.11 15.76
CA PRO A 492 -20.45 -1.50 16.06
C PRO A 492 -19.33 -2.51 15.78
N ALA A 493 -18.63 -2.36 14.65
CA ALA A 493 -17.53 -3.25 14.28
C ALA A 493 -16.37 -3.15 15.27
N LEU A 494 -15.96 -1.92 15.64
CA LEU A 494 -14.93 -1.70 16.65
C LEU A 494 -15.37 -2.20 18.03
N ALA A 495 -16.64 -2.02 18.40
CA ALA A 495 -17.13 -2.49 19.69
C ALA A 495 -16.95 -4.00 19.85
N LEU A 496 -17.35 -4.79 18.85
CA LEU A 496 -17.17 -6.24 18.85
C LEU A 496 -15.69 -6.65 18.80
N ALA A 497 -14.91 -5.98 17.94
CA ALA A 497 -13.47 -6.19 17.84
C ALA A 497 -12.75 -5.95 19.19
N HIS A 498 -13.13 -4.91 19.93
CA HIS A 498 -12.60 -4.62 21.27
C HIS A 498 -12.92 -5.73 22.27
N VAL A 499 -14.12 -6.30 22.24
CA VAL A 499 -14.47 -7.45 23.09
C VAL A 499 -13.65 -8.69 22.69
N ALA A 500 -13.57 -9.00 21.40
CA ALA A 500 -12.82 -10.15 20.90
C ALA A 500 -11.31 -10.07 21.22
N ALA A 501 -10.75 -8.87 21.26
CA ALA A 501 -9.34 -8.63 21.59
C ALA A 501 -9.08 -8.38 23.10
N GLY A 502 -10.11 -8.47 23.95
CA GLY A 502 -9.96 -8.29 25.40
C GLY A 502 -9.67 -6.85 25.84
N ARG A 503 -10.06 -5.86 25.03
CA ARG A 503 -9.99 -4.41 25.36
C ARG A 503 -11.27 -3.88 25.99
N ALA A 504 -12.36 -4.62 25.87
CA ALA A 504 -13.62 -4.41 26.55
C ALA A 504 -14.16 -5.77 27.01
N ASP A 505 -15.04 -5.75 28.00
CA ASP A 505 -15.58 -6.97 28.59
C ASP A 505 -16.91 -7.38 27.93
N ALA A 506 -17.69 -6.40 27.46
CA ALA A 506 -18.93 -6.62 26.74
C ALA A 506 -19.31 -5.45 25.83
N CYS A 507 -20.23 -5.70 24.90
CA CYS A 507 -20.92 -4.65 24.17
C CYS A 507 -22.42 -4.93 23.96
N LEU A 508 -23.23 -3.89 24.06
CA LEU A 508 -24.64 -3.89 23.69
C LEU A 508 -24.82 -3.04 22.44
N LEU A 509 -25.27 -3.67 21.35
CA LEU A 509 -25.54 -3.00 20.08
C LEU A 509 -27.04 -3.09 19.81
N THR A 510 -27.70 -1.96 19.68
CA THR A 510 -29.15 -1.90 19.47
C THR A 510 -29.46 -1.23 18.16
N ASP A 511 -30.30 -1.88 17.35
CA ASP A 511 -30.69 -1.44 16.02
C ASP A 511 -29.45 -1.03 15.19
N VAL A 512 -28.63 -2.01 14.83
CA VAL A 512 -27.45 -1.83 13.97
C VAL A 512 -27.57 -2.70 12.74
N ASP A 513 -26.84 -2.35 11.69
CA ASP A 513 -26.86 -3.12 10.44
C ASP A 513 -26.09 -4.42 10.61
N ALA A 514 -26.61 -5.53 10.10
CA ALA A 514 -25.98 -6.84 10.19
C ALA A 514 -24.54 -6.87 9.61
N ALA A 515 -24.28 -6.15 8.52
CA ALA A 515 -22.94 -6.11 7.92
C ALA A 515 -21.93 -5.36 8.81
N THR A 516 -22.37 -4.39 9.61
CA THR A 516 -21.50 -3.68 10.57
C THR A 516 -21.06 -4.57 11.74
N VAL A 517 -21.80 -5.64 12.04
CA VAL A 517 -21.46 -6.57 13.12
C VAL A 517 -20.85 -7.88 12.63
N ALA A 518 -20.98 -8.22 11.35
CA ALA A 518 -20.62 -9.53 10.83
C ALA A 518 -19.13 -9.88 11.02
N GLY A 519 -18.21 -8.96 10.70
CA GLY A 519 -16.77 -9.15 10.91
C GLY A 519 -16.43 -9.37 12.38
N GLY A 520 -16.92 -8.49 13.25
CA GLY A 520 -16.74 -8.60 14.71
C GLY A 520 -17.36 -9.85 15.33
N TYR A 521 -18.51 -10.31 14.80
CA TYR A 521 -19.14 -11.57 15.19
C TYR A 521 -18.23 -12.76 14.88
N CYS A 522 -17.63 -12.81 13.68
CA CYS A 522 -16.66 -13.85 13.31
C CYS A 522 -15.43 -13.84 14.23
N LEU A 523 -14.93 -12.65 14.59
CA LEU A 523 -13.82 -12.54 15.55
C LEU A 523 -14.21 -13.11 16.91
N LEU A 524 -15.36 -12.74 17.45
CA LEU A 524 -15.78 -13.14 18.78
C LEU A 524 -16.16 -14.62 18.87
N ASP A 525 -16.81 -15.17 17.84
CA ASP A 525 -17.10 -16.61 17.71
C ASP A 525 -15.80 -17.43 17.74
N ALA A 526 -14.78 -16.96 17.01
CA ALA A 526 -13.46 -17.59 16.99
C ALA A 526 -12.72 -17.46 18.34
N ALA A 527 -12.96 -16.37 19.07
CA ALA A 527 -12.40 -16.11 20.39
C ALA A 527 -13.13 -16.81 21.56
N SER A 528 -14.13 -17.66 21.27
CA SER A 528 -15.00 -18.31 22.27
C SER A 528 -15.78 -17.34 23.16
N GLY A 529 -16.01 -16.10 22.69
CA GLY A 529 -16.94 -15.18 23.34
C GLY A 529 -18.40 -15.59 23.13
N GLN A 530 -19.32 -14.89 23.80
CA GLN A 530 -20.76 -15.19 23.70
C GLN A 530 -21.51 -14.04 23.05
N VAL A 531 -22.44 -14.39 22.15
CA VAL A 531 -23.32 -13.45 21.45
C VAL A 531 -24.76 -13.96 21.50
N THR A 532 -25.66 -13.12 21.99
CA THR A 532 -27.11 -13.35 21.98
C THR A 532 -27.82 -12.11 21.48
N THR A 533 -29.12 -12.24 21.22
CA THR A 533 -30.01 -11.08 21.25
C THR A 533 -30.06 -10.47 22.66
N PRO A 534 -30.52 -9.22 22.83
CA PRO A 534 -30.72 -8.62 24.15
C PRO A 534 -31.71 -9.39 25.02
N ASP A 535 -32.60 -10.18 24.40
CA ASP A 535 -33.50 -11.11 25.10
C ASP A 535 -32.89 -12.51 25.35
N GLY A 536 -31.56 -12.66 25.22
CA GLY A 536 -30.82 -13.86 25.62
C GLY A 536 -31.01 -15.07 24.70
N LYS A 537 -31.57 -14.87 23.50
CA LYS A 537 -31.67 -15.95 22.49
C LYS A 537 -30.37 -16.02 21.70
N PRO A 538 -29.92 -17.22 21.29
CA PRO A 538 -28.79 -17.35 20.38
C PRO A 538 -29.01 -16.51 19.12
N LEU A 539 -28.06 -15.64 18.79
CA LEU A 539 -28.07 -14.90 17.54
C LEU A 539 -27.27 -15.68 16.51
N HIS A 540 -27.88 -15.96 15.37
CA HIS A 540 -27.19 -16.57 14.23
C HIS A 540 -27.28 -15.62 13.04
N LEU A 541 -26.15 -15.28 12.44
CA LEU A 541 -26.10 -14.51 11.18
C LEU A 541 -26.49 -15.35 9.95
N ARG A 542 -26.95 -16.60 10.13
CA ARG A 542 -27.34 -17.47 9.03
C ARG A 542 -28.64 -16.96 8.40
N GLY A 543 -28.57 -16.61 7.11
CA GLY A 543 -29.72 -16.08 6.36
C GLY A 543 -30.09 -14.65 6.75
N VAL A 544 -29.22 -13.96 7.49
CA VAL A 544 -29.29 -12.52 7.74
C VAL A 544 -28.57 -11.82 6.59
N ASP A 545 -29.20 -10.78 6.07
CA ASP A 545 -28.76 -10.03 4.91
C ASP A 545 -28.09 -8.69 5.30
N ALA A 546 -27.30 -8.11 4.39
CA ALA A 546 -26.90 -6.71 4.57
C ALA A 546 -28.14 -5.80 4.50
N GLY A 547 -28.23 -4.78 5.36
CA GLY A 547 -29.45 -3.98 5.52
C GLY A 547 -30.40 -4.49 6.62
N ASP A 548 -30.28 -5.76 7.05
CA ASP A 548 -31.08 -6.26 8.17
C ASP A 548 -30.66 -5.60 9.48
N ARG A 549 -31.66 -5.19 10.26
CA ARG A 549 -31.45 -4.55 11.56
C ARG A 549 -31.38 -5.59 12.65
N VAL A 550 -30.26 -5.63 13.36
CA VAL A 550 -30.01 -6.55 14.45
C VAL A 550 -29.76 -5.80 15.75
N SER A 551 -30.17 -6.40 16.86
CA SER A 551 -29.75 -5.99 18.19
C SER A 551 -29.09 -7.19 18.85
N LEU A 552 -27.96 -6.97 19.52
CA LEU A 552 -27.17 -8.03 20.13
C LEU A 552 -26.50 -7.58 21.42
N LEU A 553 -26.32 -8.55 22.31
CA LEU A 553 -25.45 -8.48 23.47
C LEU A 553 -24.28 -9.42 23.21
N ALA A 554 -23.07 -8.89 23.27
CA ALA A 554 -21.85 -9.66 23.14
C ALA A 554 -20.98 -9.49 24.38
N SER A 555 -20.26 -10.53 24.79
CA SER A 555 -19.39 -10.48 25.96
C SER A 555 -18.23 -11.46 25.85
N ASN A 556 -17.30 -11.33 26.80
CA ASN A 556 -16.19 -12.25 27.00
C ASN A 556 -16.59 -13.70 27.37
N GLY A 557 -17.87 -13.96 27.65
CA GLY A 557 -18.40 -15.27 28.02
C GLY A 557 -18.77 -15.35 29.50
N PRO A 558 -17.82 -15.28 30.45
CA PRO A 558 -18.14 -15.35 31.88
C PRO A 558 -19.13 -14.28 32.36
N LEU A 559 -19.12 -13.07 31.79
CA LEU A 559 -20.06 -12.01 32.15
C LEU A 559 -21.46 -12.14 31.55
N HIS A 560 -21.64 -13.05 30.59
CA HIS A 560 -22.83 -13.03 29.74
C HIS A 560 -24.13 -13.24 30.53
N GLU A 561 -24.14 -14.23 31.41
CA GLU A 561 -25.28 -14.51 32.28
C GLU A 561 -25.57 -13.35 33.24
N ALA A 562 -24.55 -12.71 33.80
CA ALA A 562 -24.71 -11.55 34.68
C ALA A 562 -25.35 -10.35 33.95
N LEU A 563 -25.00 -10.14 32.68
CA LEU A 563 -25.59 -9.11 31.83
C LEU A 563 -27.06 -9.40 31.45
N LEU A 564 -27.46 -10.69 31.42
CA LEU A 564 -28.83 -11.12 31.11
C LEU A 564 -29.72 -11.28 32.35
N ALA A 565 -29.14 -11.52 33.54
CA ALA A 565 -29.85 -11.95 34.74
C ALA A 565 -30.75 -10.88 35.39
N THR A 566 -30.55 -9.60 35.12
CA THR A 566 -31.29 -8.50 35.75
C THR A 566 -32.35 -7.89 34.82
N ARG A 567 -33.29 -8.74 34.40
CA ARG A 567 -34.58 -8.30 33.86
C ARG A 567 -35.55 -7.87 34.94
#